data_AF-A0A9E4RL22-F1
#
_entry.id   AF-A0A9E4RL22-F1
#
_cell.length_a   1.000
_cell.length_b   1.000
_cell.length_c   1.000
_cell.angle_alpha   90.00
_cell.angle_beta   90.00
_cell.angle_gamma   90.00
#
_symmetry.space_group_name_H-M   'P 1'
#
loop_
_entity.id
_entity.type
_entity.pdbx_description
1 polymer ?
#
loop_
_entity_poly.entity_id
_entity_poly.type
_entity_poly.pdbx_seq_one_letter_code
_entity_poly.pdbx_strand_id
1 'polypeptide(L)'
;MAENSSGSYRLWTWVALFIAAGFPAVILRFSGIHLPAPLAALLFGLGIVGGAFLLSWAAEVAQLDVSASLAIAVLALIAILPEYAIEAVLASQAGASFNPEAPVITDAMARVAANVTGANRLLIGLGWSAVILIYWLKRKQPLDVRGFMTLELPVLAIATLLTLVIFITQQVHMILAAVLIGLYLFYLWASSKRE
;
A
#
# COMPACT_ATOMS: atom_id res chain seq x y z
N MET A 1 -21.22 -26.59 -25.32
CA MET A 1 -20.45 -25.33 -25.19
C MET A 1 -21.40 -24.16 -24.89
N ALA A 2 -22.17 -24.24 -23.81
CA ALA A 2 -23.10 -23.19 -23.38
C ALA A 2 -23.04 -23.03 -21.86
N GLU A 3 -21.82 -22.98 -21.32
CA GLU A 3 -21.59 -22.68 -19.91
C GLU A 3 -20.93 -21.30 -19.80
N ASN A 4 -21.56 -20.44 -18.98
CA ASN A 4 -20.96 -19.28 -18.30
C ASN A 4 -21.00 -17.87 -18.96
N SER A 5 -21.97 -17.56 -19.83
CA SER A 5 -22.13 -16.18 -20.31
C SER A 5 -22.60 -15.20 -19.20
N SER A 6 -23.45 -15.64 -18.26
CA SER A 6 -24.01 -14.79 -17.20
C SER A 6 -22.97 -14.34 -16.15
N GLY A 7 -21.94 -15.16 -15.88
CA GLY A 7 -20.83 -14.81 -14.99
C GLY A 7 -19.92 -13.73 -15.57
N SER A 8 -19.65 -13.81 -16.87
CA SER A 8 -18.82 -12.84 -17.59
C SER A 8 -19.42 -11.42 -17.58
N TYR A 9 -20.71 -11.28 -17.85
CA TYR A 9 -21.37 -9.96 -17.83
C TYR A 9 -21.28 -9.28 -16.45
N ARG A 10 -21.39 -10.03 -15.36
CA ARG A 10 -21.26 -9.49 -13.99
C ARG A 10 -19.84 -8.99 -13.72
N LEU A 11 -18.80 -9.69 -14.16
CA LEU A 11 -17.42 -9.24 -14.03
C LEU A 11 -17.16 -7.93 -14.78
N TRP A 12 -17.59 -7.86 -16.04
CA TRP A 12 -17.44 -6.64 -16.84
C TRP A 12 -18.23 -5.45 -16.27
N THR A 13 -19.37 -5.68 -15.63
CA THR A 13 -20.08 -4.60 -14.94
C THR A 13 -19.29 -4.04 -13.76
N TRP A 14 -18.57 -4.87 -13.00
CA TRP A 14 -17.70 -4.38 -11.93
C TRP A 14 -16.53 -3.57 -12.48
N VAL A 15 -15.87 -4.08 -13.52
CA VAL A 15 -14.77 -3.35 -14.19
C VAL A 15 -15.26 -1.98 -14.67
N ALA A 16 -16.40 -1.94 -15.37
CA ALA A 16 -17.00 -0.69 -15.84
C ALA A 16 -17.36 0.26 -14.70
N LEU A 17 -17.87 -0.26 -13.58
CA LEU A 17 -18.21 0.53 -12.40
C LEU A 17 -16.99 1.20 -11.77
N PHE A 18 -15.89 0.47 -11.57
CA PHE A 18 -14.68 1.04 -10.97
C PHE A 18 -13.95 1.99 -11.92
N ILE A 19 -14.01 1.75 -13.23
CA ILE A 19 -13.60 2.74 -14.24
C ILE A 19 -14.45 4.00 -14.11
N ALA A 20 -15.77 3.88 -14.11
CA ALA A 20 -16.68 5.02 -14.00
C ALA A 20 -16.50 5.78 -12.68
N ALA A 21 -16.22 5.08 -11.57
CA ALA A 21 -15.95 5.69 -10.28
C ALA A 21 -14.63 6.48 -10.27
N GLY A 22 -13.61 6.00 -10.99
CA GLY A 22 -12.32 6.68 -11.05
C GLY A 22 -12.20 7.74 -12.15
N PHE A 23 -13.05 7.69 -13.17
CA PHE A 23 -13.01 8.58 -14.32
C PHE A 23 -13.16 10.08 -13.99
N PRO A 24 -13.99 10.50 -13.00
CA PRO A 24 -14.06 11.90 -12.58
C PRO A 24 -12.71 12.48 -12.16
N ALA A 25 -11.87 11.70 -11.47
CA ALA A 25 -10.53 12.13 -11.07
C ALA A 25 -9.63 12.43 -12.27
N VAL A 26 -9.73 11.62 -13.33
CA VAL A 26 -9.00 11.81 -14.60
C VAL A 26 -9.46 13.09 -15.29
N ILE A 27 -10.78 13.29 -15.41
CA ILE A 27 -11.35 14.52 -16.00
C ILE A 27 -10.86 15.75 -15.23
N LEU A 28 -10.95 15.74 -13.90
CA LEU A 28 -10.50 16.87 -13.08
C LEU A 28 -9.01 17.17 -13.26
N ARG A 29 -8.18 16.13 -13.36
CA ARG A 29 -6.74 16.28 -13.57
C ARG A 29 -6.40 16.98 -14.89
N PHE A 30 -7.12 16.69 -15.97
CA PHE A 30 -6.82 17.23 -17.30
C PHE A 30 -7.65 18.45 -17.71
N SER A 31 -8.78 18.71 -17.05
CA SER A 31 -9.65 19.85 -17.35
C SER A 31 -9.23 21.16 -16.68
N GLY A 32 -8.36 21.11 -15.67
CA GLY A 32 -7.98 22.29 -14.88
C GLY A 32 -9.11 22.85 -14.00
N ILE A 33 -10.20 22.10 -13.82
CA ILE A 33 -11.31 22.49 -12.95
C ILE A 33 -10.86 22.39 -11.49
N HIS A 34 -10.99 23.49 -10.76
CA HIS A 34 -10.67 23.56 -9.34
C HIS A 34 -11.95 23.40 -8.52
N LEU A 35 -12.02 22.33 -7.73
CA LEU A 35 -13.12 22.06 -6.81
C LEU A 35 -12.74 22.47 -5.39
N PRO A 36 -13.73 22.73 -4.50
CA PRO A 36 -13.47 22.88 -3.08
C PRO A 36 -12.73 21.66 -2.52
N ALA A 37 -11.78 21.89 -1.61
CA ALA A 37 -10.85 20.86 -1.13
C ALA A 37 -11.52 19.55 -0.65
N PRO A 38 -12.63 19.56 0.11
CA PRO A 38 -13.29 18.32 0.54
C PRO A 38 -13.82 17.48 -0.63
N LEU A 39 -14.40 18.14 -1.63
CA LEU A 39 -14.95 17.46 -2.80
C LEU A 39 -13.84 16.94 -3.72
N ALA A 40 -12.77 17.73 -3.90
CA ALA A 40 -11.59 17.27 -4.63
C ALA A 40 -10.99 16.02 -3.97
N ALA A 41 -10.81 16.04 -2.64
CA ALA A 41 -10.28 14.91 -1.90
C ALA A 41 -11.15 13.65 -2.06
N LEU A 42 -12.48 13.79 -2.00
CA LEU A 42 -13.40 12.68 -2.21
C LEU A 42 -13.26 12.09 -3.63
N LEU A 43 -13.26 12.93 -4.66
CA LEU A 43 -13.24 12.47 -6.06
C LEU A 43 -11.88 11.87 -6.45
N PHE A 44 -10.77 12.49 -6.03
CA PHE A 44 -9.44 11.90 -6.23
C PHE A 44 -9.27 10.63 -5.40
N GLY A 45 -9.80 10.58 -4.17
CA GLY A 45 -9.81 9.38 -3.34
C GLY A 45 -10.58 8.22 -3.98
N LEU A 46 -11.76 8.49 -4.55
CA LEU A 46 -12.50 7.52 -5.36
C LEU A 46 -11.73 7.09 -6.61
N GLY A 47 -10.99 8.00 -7.23
CA GLY A 47 -10.02 7.70 -8.28
C GLY A 47 -8.98 6.68 -7.87
N ILE A 48 -8.35 6.89 -6.70
CA ILE A 48 -7.34 6.01 -6.14
C ILE A 48 -7.93 4.63 -5.82
N VAL A 49 -9.09 4.58 -5.16
CA VAL A 49 -9.80 3.31 -4.87
C VAL A 49 -10.18 2.60 -6.18
N GLY A 50 -10.74 3.33 -7.14
CA GLY A 50 -11.03 2.88 -8.50
C GLY A 50 -9.85 2.16 -9.14
N GLY A 51 -8.72 2.85 -9.21
CA GLY A 51 -7.47 2.34 -9.76
C GLY A 51 -6.92 1.15 -8.99
N ALA A 52 -6.97 1.17 -7.66
CA ALA A 52 -6.49 0.08 -6.81
C ALA A 52 -7.20 -1.24 -7.10
N PHE A 53 -8.54 -1.25 -7.19
CA PHE A 53 -9.30 -2.45 -7.52
C PHE A 53 -9.00 -2.97 -8.93
N LEU A 54 -8.92 -2.07 -9.92
CA LEU A 54 -8.56 -2.44 -11.29
C LEU A 54 -7.15 -3.06 -11.37
N LEU A 55 -6.19 -2.49 -10.65
CA LEU A 55 -4.83 -3.01 -10.54
C LEU A 55 -4.80 -4.37 -9.83
N SER A 56 -5.56 -4.56 -8.75
CA SER A 56 -5.67 -5.85 -8.06
C SER A 56 -6.22 -6.94 -8.97
N TRP A 57 -7.28 -6.67 -9.76
CA TRP A 57 -7.80 -7.64 -10.72
C TRP A 57 -6.83 -7.92 -11.86
N ALA A 58 -6.17 -6.89 -12.40
CA ALA A 58 -5.15 -7.08 -13.42
C ALA A 58 -3.99 -7.96 -12.88
N ALA A 59 -3.58 -7.74 -11.65
CA ALA A 59 -2.58 -8.56 -10.97
C ALA A 59 -3.07 -10.00 -10.76
N GLU A 60 -4.33 -10.21 -10.37
CA GLU A 60 -4.94 -11.54 -10.21
C GLU A 60 -4.90 -12.35 -11.50
N VAL A 61 -5.20 -11.72 -12.64
CA VAL A 61 -5.10 -12.37 -13.94
C VAL A 61 -3.65 -12.61 -14.34
N ALA A 62 -2.76 -11.63 -14.15
CA ALA A 62 -1.35 -11.75 -14.52
C ALA A 62 -0.60 -12.86 -13.75
N GLN A 63 -1.08 -13.24 -12.56
CA GLN A 63 -0.51 -14.35 -11.80
C GLN A 63 -0.63 -15.71 -12.50
N LEU A 64 -1.60 -15.87 -13.40
CA LEU A 64 -1.78 -17.11 -14.15
C LEU A 64 -0.60 -17.39 -15.08
N ASP A 65 0.20 -16.36 -15.40
CA ASP A 65 1.30 -16.41 -16.36
C ASP A 65 2.70 -16.38 -15.70
N VAL A 66 2.80 -16.38 -14.36
CA VAL A 66 4.07 -16.30 -13.62
C VAL A 66 4.19 -17.37 -12.52
N SER A 67 5.39 -17.57 -11.96
CA SER A 67 5.59 -18.52 -10.86
C SER A 67 4.81 -18.12 -9.60
N ALA A 68 4.37 -19.09 -8.80
CA ALA A 68 3.58 -18.86 -7.59
C ALA A 68 4.26 -17.90 -6.58
N SER A 69 5.57 -18.02 -6.38
CA SER A 69 6.37 -17.10 -5.54
C SER A 69 6.34 -15.68 -6.05
N LEU A 70 6.56 -15.51 -7.35
CA LEU A 70 6.60 -14.19 -7.99
C LEU A 70 5.20 -13.55 -7.97
N ALA A 71 4.16 -14.36 -8.19
CA ALA A 71 2.76 -13.99 -8.09
C ALA A 71 2.43 -13.36 -6.73
N ILE A 72 2.76 -14.05 -5.63
CA ILE A 72 2.46 -13.58 -4.26
C ILE A 72 3.24 -12.29 -3.94
N ALA A 73 4.53 -12.23 -4.30
CA ALA A 73 5.35 -11.04 -4.05
C ALA A 73 4.84 -9.82 -4.82
N VAL A 74 4.50 -9.99 -6.10
CA VAL A 74 3.96 -8.92 -6.96
C VAL A 74 2.58 -8.49 -6.47
N LEU A 75 1.72 -9.42 -6.07
CA LEU A 75 0.42 -9.12 -5.46
C LEU A 75 0.56 -8.25 -4.23
N ALA A 76 1.44 -8.64 -3.31
CA ALA A 76 1.64 -7.93 -2.06
C ALA A 76 2.09 -6.49 -2.34
N LEU A 77 2.97 -6.29 -3.32
CA LEU A 77 3.41 -4.95 -3.74
C LEU A 77 2.28 -4.14 -4.39
N ILE A 78 1.52 -4.74 -5.31
CA ILE A 78 0.41 -4.07 -6.01
C ILE A 78 -0.69 -3.67 -5.02
N ALA A 79 -0.98 -4.51 -4.04
CA ALA A 79 -2.00 -4.26 -3.02
C ALA A 79 -1.73 -2.99 -2.19
N ILE A 80 -0.46 -2.59 -2.06
CA ILE A 80 -0.05 -1.37 -1.34
C ILE A 80 0.48 -0.28 -2.27
N LEU A 81 0.39 -0.47 -3.60
CA LEU A 81 0.89 0.49 -4.58
C LEU A 81 0.23 1.88 -4.46
N PRO A 82 -1.08 2.02 -4.18
CA PRO A 82 -1.68 3.32 -3.93
C PRO A 82 -0.99 4.11 -2.81
N GLU A 83 -0.57 3.43 -1.75
CA GLU A 83 0.15 4.02 -0.63
C GLU A 83 1.51 4.54 -1.09
N TYR A 84 2.28 3.72 -1.81
CA TYR A 84 3.58 4.15 -2.36
C TYR A 84 3.47 5.30 -3.36
N ALA A 85 2.39 5.35 -4.15
CA ALA A 85 2.17 6.44 -5.10
C ALA A 85 1.93 7.77 -4.38
N ILE A 86 1.13 7.77 -3.31
CA ILE A 86 0.91 8.95 -2.46
C ILE A 86 2.22 9.34 -1.78
N GLU A 87 2.93 8.37 -1.20
CA GLU A 87 4.19 8.58 -0.50
C GLU A 87 5.25 9.22 -1.41
N ALA A 88 5.38 8.77 -2.66
CA ALA A 88 6.32 9.34 -3.62
C ALA A 88 6.02 10.81 -3.92
N VAL A 89 4.73 11.18 -4.03
CA VAL A 89 4.32 12.57 -4.24
C VAL A 89 4.63 13.42 -3.02
N LEU A 90 4.34 12.93 -1.81
CA LEU A 90 4.64 13.64 -0.57
C LEU A 90 6.15 13.81 -0.37
N ALA A 91 6.94 12.76 -0.63
CA ALA A 91 8.40 12.79 -0.52
C ALA A 91 9.03 13.77 -1.53
N SER A 92 8.51 13.82 -2.75
CA SER A 92 8.93 14.80 -3.76
C SER A 92 8.65 16.24 -3.32
N GLN A 93 7.47 16.52 -2.78
CA GLN A 93 7.11 17.84 -2.24
C GLN A 93 7.98 18.22 -1.02
N ALA A 94 8.24 17.25 -0.14
CA ALA A 94 9.13 17.45 1.01
C ALA A 94 10.55 17.80 0.57
N GLY A 95 11.10 17.07 -0.40
CA GLY A 95 12.41 17.36 -0.99
C GLY A 95 12.49 18.75 -1.62
N ALA A 96 11.46 19.16 -2.37
CA ALA A 96 11.39 20.49 -2.98
C ALA A 96 11.28 21.63 -1.95
N SER A 97 10.79 21.33 -0.74
CA SER A 97 10.69 22.30 0.35
C SER A 97 11.96 22.46 1.19
N PHE A 98 12.96 21.60 0.99
CA PHE A 98 14.20 21.62 1.78
C PHE A 98 15.12 22.77 1.36
N ASN A 99 15.57 23.57 2.33
CA ASN A 99 16.60 24.59 2.13
C ASN A 99 17.88 24.20 2.91
N PRO A 100 19.01 23.92 2.23
CA PRO A 100 20.28 23.61 2.89
C PRO A 100 20.82 24.73 3.79
N GLU A 101 20.51 25.99 3.47
CA GLU A 101 21.00 27.16 4.22
C GLU A 101 20.22 27.41 5.52
N ALA A 102 19.00 26.87 5.60
CA ALA A 102 18.11 26.98 6.75
C ALA A 102 17.40 25.63 6.98
N PRO A 103 18.06 24.66 7.63
CA PRO A 103 17.51 23.32 7.85
C PRO A 103 16.38 23.37 8.88
N VAL A 104 15.19 23.69 8.41
CA VAL A 104 13.94 23.71 9.20
C VAL A 104 13.02 22.61 8.69
N ILE A 105 12.37 21.91 9.61
CA ILE A 105 11.34 20.91 9.28
C ILE A 105 10.12 21.64 8.74
N THR A 106 9.75 21.35 7.50
CA THR A 106 8.57 21.94 6.85
C THR A 106 7.33 21.08 7.06
N ASP A 107 6.15 21.66 6.84
CA ASP A 107 4.89 20.90 6.85
C ASP A 107 4.88 19.78 5.81
N ALA A 108 5.54 19.95 4.67
CA ALA A 108 5.64 18.92 3.64
C ALA A 108 6.45 17.72 4.14
N MET A 109 7.57 17.96 4.85
CA MET A 109 8.35 16.89 5.50
C MET A 109 7.54 16.19 6.61
N ALA A 110 6.78 16.95 7.40
CA ALA A 110 5.93 16.38 8.44
C ALA A 110 4.83 15.47 7.87
N ARG A 111 4.27 15.81 6.70
CA ARG A 111 3.25 14.97 6.02
C ARG A 111 3.80 13.62 5.57
N VAL A 112 5.04 13.55 5.10
CA VAL A 112 5.73 12.28 4.75
C VAL A 112 5.76 11.37 5.99
N ALA A 113 6.29 11.88 7.10
CA ALA A 113 6.36 11.09 8.34
C ALA A 113 4.97 10.70 8.87
N ALA A 114 3.99 11.61 8.80
CA ALA A 114 2.62 11.34 9.23
C ALA A 114 1.94 10.28 8.35
N ASN A 115 2.18 10.28 7.04
CA ASN A 115 1.61 9.31 6.11
C ASN A 115 2.15 7.91 6.38
N VAL A 116 3.48 7.72 6.35
CA VAL A 116 4.11 6.40 6.60
C VAL A 116 3.75 5.83 7.97
N THR A 117 3.77 6.67 9.02
CA THR A 117 3.42 6.19 10.37
C THR A 117 1.92 5.93 10.52
N GLY A 118 1.08 6.77 9.90
CA GLY A 118 -0.37 6.60 9.85
C GLY A 118 -0.78 5.30 9.16
N ALA A 119 -0.24 5.04 7.97
CA ALA A 119 -0.52 3.82 7.20
C ALA A 119 -0.17 2.55 7.97
N ASN A 120 1.03 2.49 8.57
CA ASN A 120 1.44 1.33 9.38
C ASN A 120 0.55 1.10 10.61
N ARG A 121 0.14 2.19 11.28
CA ARG A 121 -0.77 2.11 12.44
C ARG A 121 -2.18 1.68 12.04
N LEU A 122 -2.70 2.19 10.91
CA LEU A 122 -4.01 1.81 10.39
C LEU A 122 -4.01 0.35 9.93
N LEU A 123 -2.93 -0.12 9.29
CA LEU A 123 -2.79 -1.50 8.84
C LEU A 123 -2.90 -2.49 10.00
N ILE A 124 -2.13 -2.29 11.08
CA ILE A 124 -2.13 -3.20 12.23
C ILE A 124 -3.36 -2.94 13.11
N GLY A 125 -3.61 -1.68 13.44
CA GLY A 125 -4.63 -1.28 14.42
C GLY A 125 -6.06 -1.46 13.92
N LEU A 126 -6.34 -1.22 12.64
CA LEU A 126 -7.67 -1.41 12.05
C LEU A 126 -7.71 -2.54 11.02
N GLY A 127 -6.73 -2.65 10.13
CA GLY A 127 -6.74 -3.66 9.07
C GLY A 127 -6.71 -5.08 9.62
N TRP A 128 -5.65 -5.43 10.35
CA TRP A 128 -5.47 -6.78 10.91
C TRP A 128 -6.53 -7.10 11.95
N SER A 129 -6.82 -6.15 12.85
CA SER A 129 -7.83 -6.34 13.89
C SER A 129 -9.23 -6.59 13.30
N ALA A 130 -9.63 -5.86 12.25
CA ALA A 130 -10.91 -6.08 11.57
C ALA A 130 -10.96 -7.45 10.89
N VAL A 131 -9.89 -7.86 10.18
CA VAL A 131 -9.85 -9.19 9.52
C VAL A 131 -9.97 -10.30 10.55
N ILE A 132 -9.24 -10.22 11.67
CA ILE A 132 -9.31 -11.19 12.77
C ILE A 132 -10.71 -11.20 13.40
N LEU A 133 -11.31 -10.03 13.61
CA LEU A 133 -12.66 -9.92 14.16
C LEU A 133 -13.70 -10.56 13.23
N ILE A 134 -13.64 -10.28 11.92
CA ILE A 134 -14.53 -10.88 10.92
C ILE A 134 -14.35 -12.39 10.88
N TYR A 135 -13.12 -12.88 10.92
CA TYR A 135 -12.82 -14.31 10.99
C TYR A 135 -13.46 -14.95 12.21
N TRP A 136 -13.24 -14.38 13.40
CA TRP A 136 -13.81 -14.88 14.64
C TRP A 136 -15.33 -14.83 14.63
N LEU A 137 -15.93 -13.75 14.10
CA LEU A 137 -17.39 -13.63 13.98
C LEU A 137 -17.99 -14.74 13.10
N LYS A 138 -17.30 -15.13 12.01
CA LYS A 138 -17.75 -16.17 11.08
C LYS A 138 -17.46 -17.60 11.53
N ARG A 139 -16.28 -17.85 12.13
CA ARG A 139 -15.82 -19.20 12.48
C ARG A 139 -16.03 -19.55 13.95
N LYS A 140 -16.21 -18.55 14.82
CA LYS A 140 -16.32 -18.69 16.29
C LYS A 140 -15.14 -19.45 16.91
N GLN A 141 -13.97 -19.35 16.28
CA GLN A 141 -12.73 -20.02 16.69
C GLN A 141 -11.59 -19.00 16.73
N PRO A 142 -10.60 -19.18 17.62
CA PRO A 142 -9.39 -18.38 17.61
C PRO A 142 -8.61 -18.64 16.30
N LEU A 143 -8.05 -17.58 15.74
CA LEU A 143 -7.17 -17.69 14.58
C LEU A 143 -5.79 -18.19 15.06
N ASP A 144 -5.45 -19.44 14.74
CA ASP A 144 -4.12 -19.97 15.01
C ASP A 144 -3.16 -19.62 13.87
N VAL A 145 -2.20 -18.74 14.14
CA VAL A 145 -1.16 -18.30 13.21
C VAL A 145 0.21 -18.90 13.53
N ARG A 146 0.29 -19.86 14.47
CA ARG A 146 1.55 -20.47 14.89
C ARG A 146 2.19 -21.22 13.71
N GLY A 147 3.49 -21.02 13.53
CA GLY A 147 4.28 -21.70 12.51
C GLY A 147 4.28 -21.03 11.13
N PHE A 148 3.39 -20.07 10.85
CA PHE A 148 3.31 -19.43 9.54
C PHE A 148 4.23 -18.20 9.39
N MET A 149 4.52 -17.48 10.48
CA MET A 149 5.28 -16.20 10.43
C MET A 149 6.71 -16.30 10.94
N THR A 150 7.42 -17.38 10.58
CA THR A 150 8.77 -17.64 11.15
C THR A 150 9.87 -16.76 10.56
N LEU A 151 9.67 -16.17 9.37
CA LEU A 151 10.61 -15.23 8.75
C LEU A 151 10.20 -13.78 9.00
N GLU A 152 8.90 -13.52 8.93
CA GLU A 152 8.25 -12.21 8.99
C GLU A 152 8.45 -11.57 10.36
N LEU A 153 8.19 -12.32 11.44
CA LEU A 153 8.27 -11.77 12.80
C LEU A 153 9.70 -11.33 13.19
N PRO A 154 10.76 -12.14 12.96
CA PRO A 154 12.13 -11.68 13.23
C PRO A 154 12.55 -10.48 12.39
N VAL A 155 12.24 -10.48 11.08
CA VAL A 155 12.57 -9.35 10.20
C VAL A 155 11.85 -8.08 10.66
N LEU A 156 10.57 -8.18 11.00
CA LEU A 156 9.78 -7.05 11.51
C LEU A 156 10.32 -6.55 12.85
N ALA A 157 10.75 -7.44 13.75
CA ALA A 157 11.37 -7.07 15.02
C ALA A 157 12.69 -6.33 14.80
N ILE A 158 13.56 -6.81 13.91
CA ILE A 158 14.80 -6.13 13.53
C ILE A 158 14.51 -4.76 12.93
N ALA A 159 13.57 -4.68 11.97
CA ALA A 159 13.17 -3.41 11.37
C ALA A 159 12.65 -2.42 12.42
N THR A 160 11.84 -2.89 13.37
CA THR A 160 11.34 -2.07 14.48
C THR A 160 12.48 -1.52 15.32
N LEU A 161 13.45 -2.35 15.70
CA LEU A 161 14.63 -1.91 16.45
C LEU A 161 15.46 -0.88 15.68
N LEU A 162 15.67 -1.10 14.37
CA LEU A 162 16.37 -0.14 13.52
C LEU A 162 15.64 1.21 13.44
N THR A 163 14.31 1.21 13.40
CA THR A 163 13.52 2.46 13.37
C THR A 163 13.59 3.27 14.66
N LEU A 164 14.02 2.68 15.79
CA LEU A 164 14.28 3.45 17.02
C LEU A 164 15.39 4.48 16.82
N VAL A 165 16.30 4.26 15.87
CA VAL A 165 17.29 5.28 15.48
C VAL A 165 16.59 6.54 15.00
N ILE A 166 15.54 6.43 14.17
CA ILE A 166 14.74 7.58 13.69
C ILE A 166 14.12 8.32 14.87
N PHE A 167 13.60 7.58 15.86
CA PHE A 167 13.02 8.18 17.07
C PHE A 167 14.07 8.93 17.90
N ILE A 168 15.27 8.39 18.05
CA ILE A 168 16.34 9.01 18.85
C ILE A 168 16.95 10.21 18.12
N THR A 169 17.24 10.09 16.83
CA THR A 169 17.91 11.13 16.04
C THR A 169 16.95 12.17 15.47
N GLN A 170 15.64 11.89 15.51
CA GLN A 170 14.59 12.71 14.90
C GLN A 170 14.78 12.93 13.39
N GLN A 171 15.54 12.05 12.72
CA GLN A 171 15.88 12.17 11.30
C GLN A 171 15.98 10.80 10.64
N VAL A 172 15.65 10.72 9.35
CA VAL A 172 15.87 9.52 8.53
C VAL A 172 17.20 9.65 7.81
N HIS A 173 18.24 9.02 8.35
CA HIS A 173 19.56 9.01 7.72
C HIS A 173 19.57 8.14 6.44
N MET A 174 20.29 8.56 5.40
CA MET A 174 20.39 7.81 4.14
C MET A 174 20.92 6.39 4.33
N ILE A 175 21.90 6.21 5.21
CA ILE A 175 22.46 4.88 5.52
C ILE A 175 21.39 3.98 6.14
N LEU A 176 20.60 4.51 7.09
CA LEU A 176 19.51 3.76 7.70
C LEU A 176 18.45 3.37 6.66
N ALA A 177 18.10 4.28 5.75
CA ALA A 177 17.18 3.97 4.64
C ALA A 177 17.72 2.84 3.75
N ALA A 178 19.01 2.90 3.37
CA ALA A 178 19.65 1.84 2.59
C ALA A 178 19.66 0.48 3.33
N VAL A 179 19.91 0.49 4.64
CA VAL A 179 19.85 -0.72 5.48
C VAL A 179 18.44 -1.30 5.54
N LEU A 180 17.40 -0.47 5.71
CA LEU A 180 16.01 -0.93 5.74
C LEU A 180 15.56 -1.49 4.38
N ILE A 181 15.95 -0.85 3.27
CA ILE A 181 15.70 -1.37 1.92
C ILE A 181 16.43 -2.71 1.73
N GLY A 182 17.70 -2.80 2.13
CA GLY A 182 18.47 -4.03 2.07
C GLY A 182 17.84 -5.17 2.89
N LEU A 183 17.32 -4.86 4.07
CA LEU A 183 16.59 -5.81 4.91
C LEU A 183 15.31 -6.33 4.23
N TYR A 184 14.56 -5.45 3.57
CA TYR A 184 13.37 -5.83 2.81
C TYR A 184 13.72 -6.69 1.59
N LEU A 185 14.75 -6.35 0.83
CA LEU A 185 15.23 -7.15 -0.30
C LEU A 185 15.73 -8.52 0.16
N PHE A 186 16.45 -8.58 1.29
CA PHE A 186 16.84 -9.83 1.92
C PHE A 186 15.62 -10.68 2.31
N TYR A 187 14.59 -10.07 2.89
CA TYR A 187 13.34 -10.74 3.21
C TYR A 187 12.68 -11.36 1.96
N LEU A 188 12.54 -10.59 0.87
CA LEU A 188 11.96 -11.09 -0.39
C LEU A 188 12.74 -12.28 -0.94
N TRP A 189 14.07 -12.19 -0.96
CA TRP A 189 14.93 -13.28 -1.42
C TRP A 189 14.84 -14.52 -0.52
N ALA A 190 14.86 -14.34 0.80
CA ALA A 190 14.76 -15.44 1.76
C ALA A 190 13.38 -16.10 1.72
N SER A 191 12.32 -15.32 1.52
CA SER A 191 10.95 -15.79 1.34
C SER A 191 10.83 -16.65 0.07
N SER A 192 11.38 -16.18 -1.06
CA SER A 192 11.38 -16.91 -2.34
C SER A 192 12.07 -18.28 -2.30
N LYS A 193 12.99 -18.51 -1.35
CA LYS A 193 13.71 -19.79 -1.22
C LYS A 193 13.03 -20.81 -0.31
N ARG A 194 11.98 -20.40 0.40
CA ARG A 194 11.22 -21.27 1.31
C ARG A 194 10.02 -21.94 0.62
N GLU A 195 9.77 -21.59 -0.64
CA GLU A 195 9.00 -22.39 -1.60
C GLU A 195 9.88 -23.44 -2.26
#